data_AF-A0A2R6FX08-F1
#
_entry.id   AF-A0A2R6FX08-F1
#
_cell.length_a   1.000
_cell.length_b   1.000
_cell.length_c   1.000
_cell.angle_alpha   90.00
_cell.angle_beta   90.00
_cell.angle_gamma   90.00
#
_symmetry.space_group_name_H-M   'P 1'
#
loop_
_entity.id
_entity.type
_entity.pdbx_description
1 polymer ?
#
loop_
_entity_poly.entity_id
_entity_poly.type
_entity_poly.pdbx_seq_one_letter_code
_entity_poly.pdbx_strand_id
1 'polypeptide(L)' 'MAVASEFYEPLNEAINELLADAARRARANGRKTVQVRDL' A
#
# COMPACT_ATOMS: atom_id res chain seq x y z
N MET A 1 -6.29 -11.45 -22.78
CA MET A 1 -5.26 -10.41 -22.60
C MET A 1 -4.43 -10.80 -21.40
N ALA A 2 -3.23 -11.35 -21.61
CA ALA A 2 -2.31 -11.58 -20.49
C ALA A 2 -1.71 -10.22 -20.12
N VAL A 3 -2.02 -9.72 -18.93
CA VAL A 3 -1.31 -8.58 -18.35
C VAL A 3 0.16 -9.01 -18.26
N ALA A 4 1.05 -8.30 -18.96
CA ALA A 4 2.46 -8.68 -19.05
C ALA A 4 3.05 -8.85 -17.64
N SER A 5 3.82 -9.92 -17.43
CA SER A 5 4.42 -10.23 -16.12
C SER A 5 5.25 -9.07 -15.55
N GLU A 6 5.86 -8.27 -16.45
CA GLU A 6 6.65 -7.07 -16.14
C GLU A 6 5.83 -5.94 -15.49
N PHE A 7 4.51 -5.98 -15.56
CA PHE A 7 3.63 -5.00 -14.91
C PHE A 7 3.36 -5.30 -13.44
N TYR A 8 3.44 -6.56 -13.02
CA TYR A 8 3.10 -6.93 -11.64
C TYR A 8 4.15 -6.51 -10.63
N GLU A 9 5.44 -6.54 -11.01
CA GLU A 9 6.52 -6.13 -10.10
C GLU A 9 6.41 -4.65 -9.72
N PRO A 10 6.31 -3.70 -10.68
CA PRO A 10 6.18 -2.29 -10.35
C PRO A 10 4.85 -1.97 -9.63
N LEU A 11 3.77 -2.69 -9.97
CA LEU A 11 2.49 -2.54 -9.27
C LEU A 11 2.61 -3.00 -7.80
N ASN A 12 3.27 -4.12 -7.55
CA ASN A 12 3.49 -4.64 -6.22
C ASN A 12 4.36 -3.69 -5.39
N GLU A 13 5.43 -3.14 -5.97
CA GLU A 13 6.25 -2.11 -5.34
C GLU A 13 5.43 -0.88 -4.96
N ALA A 14 4.66 -0.32 -5.91
CA ALA A 14 3.83 0.86 -5.68
C ALA A 14 2.76 0.63 -4.59
N ILE A 15 2.13 -0.55 -4.56
CA ILE A 15 1.16 -0.91 -3.52
C ILE A 15 1.85 -1.03 -2.15
N ASN A 16 3.04 -1.63 -2.09
CA ASN A 16 3.78 -1.78 -0.84
C ASN A 16 4.20 -0.42 -0.26
N GLU A 17 4.64 0.52 -1.10
CA GLU A 17 4.94 1.89 -0.69
C GLU A 17 3.68 2.59 -0.14
N LEU A 18 2.56 2.52 -0.85
CA LEU A 18 1.29 3.10 -0.41
C LEU A 18 0.83 2.53 0.95
N LEU A 19 0.92 1.21 1.13
CA LEU A 19 0.53 0.56 2.38
C LEU A 19 1.49 0.87 3.53
N ALA A 20 2.79 1.05 3.25
CA ALA A 20 3.75 1.49 4.25
C ALA A 20 3.42 2.89 4.77
N ASP A 21 3.07 3.81 3.86
CA ASP A 21 2.64 5.16 4.20
C ASP A 21 1.37 5.17 5.03
N ALA A 22 0.37 4.37 4.63
CA ALA A 22 -0.86 4.21 5.37
C ALA A 22 -0.63 3.61 6.76
N ALA A 23 0.26 2.62 6.89
CA ALA A 23 0.64 2.07 8.18
C ALA A 23 1.32 3.12 9.09
N ARG A 24 2.14 4.02 8.53
CA ARG A 24 2.73 5.14 9.29
C ARG A 24 1.64 6.08 9.80
N ARG A 25 0.68 6.47 8.95
CA ARG A 25 -0.44 7.35 9.35
C ARG A 25 -1.36 6.69 10.39
N ALA A 26 -1.64 5.40 10.27
CA ALA A 26 -2.41 4.65 11.25
C ALA A 26 -1.72 4.66 12.63
N ARG A 27 -0.42 4.34 12.67
CA ARG A 27 0.39 4.34 13.91
C ARG A 27 0.46 5.73 14.54
N ALA A 28 0.70 6.77 13.74
CA ALA A 28 0.74 8.16 14.21
C ALA A 28 -0.58 8.60 14.88
N ASN A 29 -1.70 8.01 14.47
CA ASN A 29 -3.02 8.26 15.04
C ASN A 29 -3.44 7.23 16.11
N GLY A 30 -2.49 6.47 16.67
CA GLY A 30 -2.76 5.49 17.73
C GLY A 30 -3.58 4.27 17.29
N ARG A 31 -3.72 4.02 15.99
CA ARG A 31 -4.48 2.88 15.44
C ARG A 31 -3.56 1.69 15.16
N LYS A 32 -4.06 0.49 15.42
CA LYS A 32 -3.35 -0.79 15.20
C LYS A 32 -3.64 -1.43 13.84
N THR A 33 -4.60 -0.87 13.10
CA THR A 33 -5.07 -1.39 11.81
C THR A 33 -5.18 -0.22 10.84
N VAL A 34 -4.71 -0.42 9.61
CA VAL A 34 -4.89 0.53 8.50
C VAL A 34 -6.37 0.64 8.16
N GLN A 35 -6.83 1.86 7.92
CA GLN A 35 -8.19 2.18 7.48
C GLN A 35 -8.15 2.93 6.15
N VAL A 36 -9.29 3.03 5.47
CA VAL A 36 -9.39 3.76 4.19
C VAL A 36 -8.87 5.21 4.29
N ARG A 37 -9.02 5.86 5.46
CA ARG A 37 -8.52 7.23 5.71
C ARG A 37 -7.01 7.35 5.84
N ASP A 38 -6.31 6.22 5.93
CA ASP A 38 -4.84 6.20 6.00
C ASP A 38 -4.22 6.06 4.62
N LEU A 39 -4.97 5.64 3.60
CA LEU A 39 -4.50 5.57 2.23
C LEU A 39 -4.22 6.98 1.69
#